data_AF-A0A4V1ACC9-F1
#
_entry.id   AF-A0A4V1ACC9-F1
#
_cell.length_a   1.000
_cell.length_b   1.000
_cell.length_c   1.000
_cell.angle_alpha   90.00
_cell.angle_beta   90.00
_cell.angle_gamma   90.00
#
_symmetry.space_group_name_H-M   'P 1'
#
loop_
_entity.id
_entity.type
_entity.pdbx_description
1 polymer ?
#
loop_
_entity_poly.entity_id
_entity_poly.type
_entity_poly.pdbx_seq_one_letter_code
_entity_poly.pdbx_strand_id
1 'polypeptide(L)'
;MRCCADAKGGRRLEGGKVGAGQRGDWRVSRLAVSSHSVSRSAHAAIVHDEGDGMMSGERKRRETLMIAVCGVLGFAAILVLSVGIASIRDSTDDSLADLSRVQARQSAPSTRRAASPERLEASDPQGPVPVGNPARWITADDYPVAAFHRNEQGKVGVDLQIAATGSVVACRISESSGHESLDQAACRALRSRARFAPARDANGTPIAATWHRNVVWRLPS
;
A
#
# COMPACT_ATOMS: atom_id res chain seq x y z
N MET A 1 59.19 51.14 0.77
CA MET A 1 60.34 50.81 1.62
C MET A 1 60.03 49.48 2.31
N ARG A 2 60.92 48.47 2.24
CA ARG A 2 61.75 47.95 3.35
C ARG A 2 60.94 47.57 4.62
N CYS A 3 60.72 46.28 4.94
CA CYS A 3 61.63 45.28 5.58
C CYS A 3 61.59 45.36 7.13
N CYS A 4 61.78 44.30 7.94
CA CYS A 4 61.91 42.84 7.68
C CYS A 4 60.59 42.10 8.08
N ALA A 5 60.43 41.00 8.84
CA ALA A 5 61.23 39.90 9.44
C ALA A 5 60.25 38.81 9.99
N ASP A 6 60.57 37.53 10.24
CA ASP A 6 61.51 36.61 9.58
C ASP A 6 61.24 35.11 9.98
N ALA A 7 61.97 34.18 9.35
CA ALA A 7 62.20 32.74 9.62
C ALA A 7 61.35 31.92 10.64
N LYS A 8 60.88 30.74 10.19
CA LYS A 8 61.37 29.40 10.69
C LYS A 8 60.79 28.17 9.98
N GLY A 9 61.62 27.12 9.87
CA GLY A 9 61.20 25.78 10.31
C GLY A 9 60.68 24.75 9.30
N GLY A 10 61.27 24.63 8.10
CA GLY A 10 61.01 23.44 7.27
C GLY A 10 61.48 22.15 7.95
N ARG A 11 60.58 21.17 8.15
CA ARG A 11 60.93 19.81 8.59
C ARG A 11 60.37 18.75 7.64
N ARG A 12 61.25 17.88 7.20
CA ARG A 12 61.00 16.70 6.37
C ARG A 12 60.74 15.49 7.27
N LEU A 13 59.58 14.86 7.12
CA LEU A 13 59.28 13.51 7.56
C LEU A 13 58.49 12.87 6.41
N GLU A 14 59.09 11.97 5.61
CA GLU A 14 59.38 10.56 5.91
C GLU A 14 58.16 9.65 5.70
N GLY A 15 58.37 8.50 5.06
CA GLY A 15 57.32 7.79 4.31
C GLY A 15 56.28 7.03 5.15
N GLY A 16 55.02 7.45 5.06
CA GLY A 16 53.86 6.69 5.55
C GLY A 16 53.61 5.42 4.73
N LYS A 17 54.05 4.28 5.26
CA LYS A 17 53.98 2.95 4.62
C LYS A 17 52.53 2.52 4.35
N VAL A 18 52.16 2.31 3.08
CA VAL A 18 50.82 1.82 2.71
C VAL A 18 50.56 0.41 3.27
N GLY A 19 49.49 0.27 4.05
CA GLY A 19 49.09 -1.02 4.64
C GLY A 19 48.52 -1.98 3.59
N ALA A 20 49.04 -3.20 3.55
CA ALA A 20 48.59 -4.21 2.59
C ALA A 20 47.14 -4.66 2.86
N GLY A 21 46.33 -4.71 1.80
CA GLY A 21 44.91 -5.08 1.89
C GLY A 21 44.70 -6.54 2.30
N GLN A 22 44.08 -6.75 3.46
CA GLN A 22 43.62 -8.08 3.89
C GLN A 22 42.36 -8.45 3.10
N ARG A 23 42.51 -9.25 2.04
CA ARG A 23 41.38 -9.87 1.33
C ARG A 23 40.81 -10.99 2.20
N GLY A 24 39.65 -10.76 2.79
CA GLY A 24 38.90 -11.80 3.50
C GLY A 24 38.49 -12.94 2.56
N ASP A 25 38.78 -14.18 2.97
CA ASP A 25 38.42 -15.40 2.23
C ASP A 25 36.91 -15.67 2.34
N TRP A 26 36.12 -15.13 1.41
CA TRP A 26 34.69 -15.43 1.27
C TRP A 26 34.49 -16.82 0.65
N ARG A 27 34.91 -17.85 1.40
CA ARG A 27 34.82 -19.26 1.02
C ARG A 27 33.38 -19.72 0.98
N VAL A 28 32.75 -19.60 -0.18
CA VAL A 28 31.38 -20.03 -0.44
C VAL A 28 31.19 -21.54 -0.23
N SER A 29 30.64 -21.91 0.93
CA SER A 29 30.17 -23.27 1.23
C SER A 29 29.02 -23.65 0.30
N ARG A 30 29.37 -24.27 -0.83
CA ARG A 30 28.47 -24.62 -1.92
C ARG A 30 27.64 -25.86 -1.60
N LEU A 31 26.63 -25.71 -0.75
CA LEU A 31 25.61 -26.75 -0.53
C LEU A 31 24.75 -26.89 -1.79
N ALA A 32 24.55 -28.14 -2.24
CA ALA A 32 23.81 -28.44 -3.45
C ALA A 32 22.30 -28.40 -3.19
N VAL A 33 21.55 -27.70 -4.05
CA VAL A 33 20.08 -27.76 -4.07
C VAL A 33 19.65 -28.93 -4.96
N SER A 34 19.08 -29.97 -4.35
CA SER A 34 18.57 -31.14 -5.08
C SER A 34 17.31 -30.78 -5.86
N SER A 35 17.47 -30.60 -7.18
CA SER A 35 16.36 -30.36 -8.10
C SER A 35 15.35 -31.51 -8.07
N HIS A 36 14.07 -31.19 -7.88
CA HIS A 36 12.96 -32.14 -7.98
C HIS A 36 12.10 -31.81 -9.21
N SER A 37 11.71 -32.85 -9.94
CA SER A 37 11.18 -32.72 -11.30
C SER A 37 9.74 -32.17 -11.35
N VAL A 38 9.48 -31.30 -12.33
CA VAL A 38 8.12 -30.88 -12.69
C VAL A 38 7.49 -31.95 -13.57
N SER A 39 6.49 -32.67 -13.05
CA SER A 39 5.69 -33.59 -13.85
C SER A 39 4.61 -32.81 -14.61
N ARG A 40 4.54 -33.00 -15.94
CA ARG A 40 3.47 -32.45 -16.79
C ARG A 40 2.51 -33.58 -17.18
N SER A 41 1.23 -33.43 -16.84
CA SER A 41 0.16 -34.21 -17.47
C SER A 41 -0.57 -33.33 -18.48
N ALA A 42 -0.52 -33.72 -19.75
CA ALA A 42 -1.35 -33.14 -20.80
C ALA A 42 -2.51 -34.09 -21.10
N HIS A 43 -3.71 -33.56 -21.31
CA HIS A 43 -4.84 -34.30 -21.87
C HIS A 43 -5.30 -33.63 -23.15
N ALA A 44 -5.54 -34.45 -24.17
CA ALA A 44 -5.79 -33.99 -25.52
C ALA A 44 -7.28 -33.71 -25.78
N ALA A 45 -7.47 -32.81 -26.74
CA ALA A 45 -8.63 -32.56 -27.58
C ALA A 45 -9.71 -33.67 -27.67
N ILE A 46 -10.96 -33.20 -27.68
CA ILE A 46 -12.02 -33.79 -28.51
C ILE A 46 -12.54 -32.67 -29.41
N VAL A 47 -12.65 -32.95 -30.71
CA VAL A 47 -13.32 -32.12 -31.71
C VAL A 47 -14.56 -32.89 -32.15
N HIS A 48 -15.69 -32.22 -32.29
CA HIS A 48 -16.91 -32.77 -32.89
C HIS A 48 -17.47 -31.72 -33.86
N ASP A 49 -18.09 -32.22 -34.94
CA ASP A 49 -18.44 -31.46 -36.15
C ASP A 49 -19.91 -31.71 -36.54
N GLU A 50 -20.42 -30.89 -37.47
CA GLU A 50 -21.73 -31.00 -38.14
C GLU A 50 -22.99 -30.86 -37.24
N GLY A 51 -24.15 -30.39 -37.72
CA GLY A 51 -24.49 -29.91 -39.08
C GLY A 51 -25.88 -29.23 -39.12
N ASP A 52 -26.37 -28.96 -40.34
CA ASP A 52 -27.64 -28.26 -40.65
C ASP A 52 -28.93 -28.89 -40.09
N GLY A 53 -30.03 -28.12 -40.03
CA GLY A 53 -31.32 -28.64 -39.53
C GLY A 53 -32.56 -27.75 -39.58
N MET A 54 -32.86 -27.14 -40.73
CA MET A 54 -34.13 -26.48 -41.06
C MET A 54 -35.40 -27.25 -40.61
N MET A 55 -36.36 -26.61 -39.92
CA MET A 55 -37.81 -26.90 -40.13
C MET A 55 -38.76 -25.79 -39.62
N SER A 56 -39.86 -25.60 -40.35
CA SER A 56 -40.96 -24.66 -40.07
C SER A 56 -42.23 -25.40 -39.67
N GLY A 57 -43.17 -24.72 -39.01
CA GLY A 57 -44.52 -25.25 -38.74
C GLY A 57 -45.15 -24.78 -37.42
N GLU A 58 -44.67 -25.30 -36.29
CA GLU A 58 -45.47 -25.30 -35.04
C GLU A 58 -45.51 -23.99 -34.25
N ARG A 59 -44.58 -23.04 -34.50
CA ARG A 59 -44.36 -21.88 -33.62
C ARG A 59 -45.61 -21.02 -33.42
N LYS A 60 -46.43 -20.87 -34.47
CA LYS A 60 -47.65 -20.05 -34.50
C LYS A 60 -48.71 -20.45 -33.46
N ARG A 61 -48.86 -21.75 -33.15
CA ARG A 61 -49.80 -22.21 -32.10
C ARG A 61 -49.28 -21.96 -30.68
N ARG A 62 -47.96 -21.94 -30.50
CA ARG A 62 -47.32 -21.74 -29.19
C ARG A 62 -47.32 -20.26 -28.78
N GLU A 63 -47.21 -19.34 -29.74
CA GLU A 63 -47.32 -17.88 -29.54
C GLU A 63 -48.69 -17.45 -29.00
N THR A 64 -49.79 -17.91 -29.60
CA THR A 64 -51.15 -17.59 -29.12
C THR A 64 -51.42 -18.10 -27.70
N LEU A 65 -50.87 -19.28 -27.35
CA LEU A 65 -51.02 -19.85 -26.02
C LEU A 65 -50.21 -19.06 -24.96
N MET A 66 -48.99 -18.63 -25.31
CA MET A 66 -48.15 -17.78 -24.46
C MET A 66 -48.84 -16.46 -24.10
N ILE A 67 -49.48 -15.78 -25.07
CA ILE A 67 -50.18 -14.50 -24.82
C ILE A 67 -51.36 -14.70 -23.87
N ALA A 68 -52.16 -15.76 -24.05
CA ALA A 68 -53.29 -16.07 -23.17
C ALA A 68 -52.83 -16.38 -21.73
N VAL A 69 -51.78 -17.19 -21.56
CA VAL A 69 -51.23 -17.56 -20.25
C VAL A 69 -50.59 -16.35 -19.55
N CYS A 70 -49.83 -15.52 -20.26
CA CYS A 70 -49.24 -14.31 -19.70
C CYS A 70 -50.29 -13.26 -19.30
N GLY A 71 -51.37 -13.12 -20.07
CA GLY A 71 -52.48 -12.21 -19.75
C GLY A 71 -53.17 -12.59 -18.43
N VAL A 72 -53.53 -13.87 -18.27
CA VAL A 72 -54.23 -14.35 -17.07
C VAL A 72 -53.32 -14.35 -15.84
N LEU A 73 -52.06 -14.80 -15.96
CA LEU A 73 -51.11 -14.79 -14.84
C LEU A 73 -50.70 -13.36 -14.44
N GLY A 74 -50.55 -12.45 -15.41
CA GLY A 74 -50.25 -11.05 -15.16
C GLY A 74 -51.37 -10.34 -14.39
N PHE A 75 -52.63 -10.49 -14.83
CA PHE A 75 -53.77 -9.93 -14.10
C PHE A 75 -53.96 -10.55 -12.71
N ALA A 76 -53.73 -11.86 -12.54
CA ALA A 76 -53.78 -12.49 -11.23
C ALA A 76 -52.73 -11.91 -10.27
N ALA A 77 -51.47 -11.74 -10.72
CA ALA A 77 -50.41 -11.15 -9.91
C ALA A 77 -50.71 -9.68 -9.53
N ILE A 78 -51.22 -8.88 -10.47
CA ILE A 78 -51.60 -7.48 -10.23
C ILE A 78 -52.78 -7.37 -9.26
N LEU A 79 -53.78 -8.25 -9.36
CA LEU A 79 -54.91 -8.28 -8.42
C LEU A 79 -54.46 -8.70 -7.02
N VAL A 80 -53.60 -9.73 -6.89
CA VAL A 80 -53.02 -10.14 -5.59
C VAL A 80 -52.21 -9.00 -4.97
N LEU A 81 -51.45 -8.23 -5.76
CA LEU A 81 -50.78 -7.02 -5.27
C LEU A 81 -51.78 -5.96 -4.79
N SER A 82 -52.87 -5.70 -5.52
CA SER A 82 -53.89 -4.71 -5.11
C SER A 82 -54.63 -5.07 -3.82
N VAL A 83 -54.92 -6.36 -3.58
CA VAL A 83 -55.57 -6.82 -2.34
C VAL A 83 -54.56 -6.88 -1.19
N GLY A 84 -53.30 -7.26 -1.46
CA GLY A 84 -52.23 -7.32 -0.45
C GLY A 84 -51.83 -5.98 0.17
N ILE A 85 -52.09 -4.85 -0.51
CA ILE A 85 -51.80 -3.50 0.01
C ILE A 85 -52.69 -3.13 1.22
N ALA A 86 -53.82 -3.81 1.43
CA ALA A 86 -54.74 -3.53 2.54
C ALA A 86 -54.24 -3.97 3.93
N SER A 87 -53.09 -4.67 4.04
CA SER A 87 -52.55 -5.14 5.32
C SER A 87 -51.11 -4.69 5.62
N ILE A 88 -50.47 -3.92 4.75
CA ILE A 88 -49.09 -3.40 4.96
C ILE A 88 -49.14 -1.93 5.37
N ARG A 89 -49.96 -1.61 6.38
CA ARG A 89 -50.19 -0.23 6.85
C ARG A 89 -50.02 -0.01 8.35
N ASP A 90 -49.58 -1.03 9.07
CA ASP A 90 -49.46 -1.06 10.53
C ASP A 90 -47.99 -0.97 11.00
N SER A 91 -47.05 -1.59 10.26
CA SER A 91 -45.65 -1.73 10.69
C SER A 91 -44.71 -0.55 10.33
N THR A 92 -45.18 0.42 9.54
CA THR A 92 -44.33 1.55 9.10
C THR A 92 -44.23 2.68 10.12
N ASP A 93 -45.17 2.79 11.06
CA ASP A 93 -45.21 3.89 12.03
C ASP A 93 -44.15 3.73 13.14
N ASP A 94 -44.06 2.54 13.73
CA ASP A 94 -43.06 2.21 14.78
C ASP A 94 -41.60 2.34 14.26
N SER A 95 -41.37 1.99 12.99
CA SER A 95 -40.06 2.14 12.35
C SER A 95 -39.61 3.61 12.22
N LEU A 96 -40.55 4.55 12.02
CA LEU A 96 -40.25 5.98 11.99
C LEU A 96 -40.02 6.55 13.40
N ALA A 97 -40.67 5.99 14.41
CA ALA A 97 -40.41 6.30 15.81
C ALA A 97 -39.00 5.84 16.25
N ASP A 98 -38.50 4.70 15.77
CA ASP A 98 -37.13 4.26 16.13
C ASP A 98 -36.04 5.01 15.34
N LEU A 99 -36.21 5.23 14.03
CA LEU A 99 -35.27 6.04 13.24
C LEU A 99 -35.14 7.47 13.79
N SER A 100 -36.23 8.09 14.24
CA SER A 100 -36.18 9.40 14.88
C SER A 100 -35.49 9.38 16.25
N ARG A 101 -35.57 8.30 17.04
CA ARG A 101 -34.74 8.10 18.26
C ARG A 101 -33.26 7.93 17.93
N VAL A 102 -32.92 7.15 16.91
CA VAL A 102 -31.54 6.93 16.46
C VAL A 102 -30.94 8.25 15.98
N GLN A 103 -31.67 9.02 15.16
CA GLN A 103 -31.22 10.32 14.68
C GLN A 103 -31.16 11.37 15.79
N ALA A 104 -32.08 11.37 16.77
CA ALA A 104 -31.99 12.23 17.95
C ALA A 104 -30.73 11.96 18.81
N ARG A 105 -30.23 10.71 18.85
CA ARG A 105 -28.93 10.38 19.48
C ARG A 105 -27.72 10.90 18.68
N GLN A 106 -27.86 11.04 17.36
CA GLN A 106 -26.80 11.57 16.47
C GLN A 106 -26.80 13.11 16.42
N SER A 107 -27.94 13.75 16.63
CA SER A 107 -28.12 15.21 16.64
C SER A 107 -27.54 15.93 17.86
N ALA A 108 -26.88 15.23 18.79
CA ALA A 108 -26.21 15.85 19.92
C ALA A 108 -24.83 16.39 19.49
N PRO A 109 -24.62 17.73 19.39
CA PRO A 109 -23.28 18.26 19.15
C PRO A 109 -22.36 17.87 20.32
N SER A 110 -21.12 17.50 20.03
CA SER A 110 -20.13 17.06 21.03
C SER A 110 -19.54 18.24 21.82
N THR A 111 -20.41 19.04 22.43
CA THR A 111 -20.10 20.34 23.04
C THR A 111 -20.47 20.37 24.52
N ARG A 112 -20.09 19.33 25.28
CA ARG A 112 -20.00 19.40 26.75
C ARG A 112 -18.82 18.64 27.36
N ARG A 113 -17.62 18.88 26.82
CA ARG A 113 -16.50 19.18 27.72
C ARG A 113 -15.59 20.25 27.11
N ALA A 114 -15.93 21.51 27.38
CA ALA A 114 -14.93 22.56 27.40
C ALA A 114 -13.92 22.22 28.51
N ALA A 115 -12.80 21.59 28.15
CA ALA A 115 -11.63 21.58 29.00
C ALA A 115 -11.12 23.04 29.11
N SER A 116 -10.69 23.46 30.30
CA SER A 116 -10.29 24.85 30.55
C SER A 116 -9.21 25.31 29.54
N PRO A 117 -9.22 26.58 29.10
CA PRO A 117 -8.08 27.17 28.37
C PRO A 117 -6.75 27.12 29.16
N GLU A 118 -6.75 26.72 30.44
CA GLU A 118 -5.52 26.34 31.17
C GLU A 118 -4.85 25.05 30.68
N ARG A 119 -5.35 24.37 29.64
CA ARG A 119 -4.53 23.42 28.85
C ARG A 119 -3.66 24.16 27.80
N LEU A 120 -2.87 25.09 28.30
CA LEU A 120 -1.67 25.68 27.70
C LEU A 120 -0.52 25.23 28.62
N GLU A 121 0.54 24.52 28.23
CA GLU A 121 1.15 24.24 26.92
C GLU A 121 1.62 22.76 26.83
N ALA A 122 0.79 21.81 27.29
CA ALA A 122 1.13 20.38 27.23
C ALA A 122 1.12 19.88 25.78
N SER A 123 2.27 20.05 25.09
CA SER A 123 2.45 19.78 23.68
C SER A 123 2.10 18.33 23.34
N ASP A 124 1.14 18.15 22.44
CA ASP A 124 0.70 16.84 21.94
C ASP A 124 1.92 16.07 21.37
N PRO A 125 2.16 14.79 21.71
CA PRO A 125 3.36 14.06 21.30
C PRO A 125 3.55 14.06 19.78
N GLN A 126 4.60 14.78 19.34
CA GLN A 126 4.84 15.02 17.92
C GLN A 126 5.45 13.78 17.25
N GLY A 127 4.87 13.36 16.12
CA GLY A 127 5.44 12.31 15.27
C GLY A 127 6.77 12.73 14.61
N PRO A 128 7.50 11.77 14.01
CA PRO A 128 8.78 12.08 13.35
C PRO A 128 8.54 12.88 12.07
N VAL A 129 9.12 14.08 11.96
CA VAL A 129 8.88 15.00 10.84
C VAL A 129 10.00 14.86 9.79
N PRO A 130 9.71 14.60 8.51
CA PRO A 130 10.74 14.51 7.47
C PRO A 130 11.57 15.80 7.31
N VAL A 131 12.89 15.66 7.11
CA VAL A 131 13.80 16.78 6.82
C VAL A 131 14.02 16.91 5.32
N GLY A 132 13.78 18.12 4.80
CA GLY A 132 13.86 18.42 3.37
C GLY A 132 12.66 17.86 2.60
N ASN A 133 12.87 17.41 1.37
CA ASN A 133 11.81 16.87 0.51
C ASN A 133 11.91 15.33 0.41
N PRO A 134 10.94 14.56 0.97
CA PRO A 134 10.93 13.09 0.92
C PRO A 134 10.90 12.48 -0.48
N ALA A 135 10.41 13.24 -1.48
CA ALA A 135 10.42 12.80 -2.87
C ALA A 135 11.84 12.69 -3.44
N ARG A 136 12.84 13.35 -2.83
CA ARG A 136 14.25 13.28 -3.25
C ARG A 136 15.07 12.17 -2.58
N TRP A 137 14.46 11.41 -1.65
CA TRP A 137 15.15 10.28 -1.00
C TRP A 137 15.26 9.04 -1.89
N ILE A 138 14.42 8.93 -2.91
CA ILE A 138 14.44 7.89 -3.94
C ILE A 138 14.43 8.59 -5.30
N THR A 139 15.38 8.27 -6.16
CA THR A 139 15.51 8.84 -7.51
C THR A 139 15.40 7.76 -8.58
N ALA A 140 15.39 8.14 -9.87
CA ALA A 140 15.44 7.18 -10.96
C ALA A 140 16.70 6.29 -10.90
N ASP A 141 17.81 6.83 -10.37
CA ASP A 141 19.10 6.13 -10.23
C ASP A 141 19.07 4.98 -9.20
N ASP A 142 18.06 4.93 -8.33
CA ASP A 142 17.86 3.81 -7.40
C ASP A 142 17.17 2.60 -8.05
N TYR A 143 16.57 2.80 -9.23
CA TYR A 143 15.83 1.76 -9.96
C TYR A 143 16.81 0.65 -10.41
N PRO A 144 16.63 -0.62 -10.01
CA PRO A 144 17.61 -1.67 -10.29
C PRO A 144 17.73 -2.00 -11.78
N VAL A 145 18.96 -2.04 -12.29
CA VAL A 145 19.27 -2.51 -13.67
C VAL A 145 18.70 -3.91 -13.94
N ALA A 146 18.75 -4.81 -12.95
CA ALA A 146 18.17 -6.15 -13.05
C ALA A 146 16.62 -6.16 -13.12
N ALA A 147 15.96 -5.17 -12.52
CA ALA A 147 14.51 -4.96 -12.64
C ALA A 147 14.15 -4.37 -14.02
N PHE A 148 14.99 -3.46 -14.53
CA PHE A 148 14.83 -2.81 -15.83
C PHE A 148 14.79 -3.84 -16.97
N HIS A 149 15.79 -4.71 -17.03
CA HIS A 149 15.85 -5.77 -18.03
C HIS A 149 14.73 -6.84 -17.91
N ARG A 150 13.99 -6.85 -16.80
CA ARG A 150 12.82 -7.73 -16.58
C ARG A 150 11.48 -6.99 -16.65
N ASN A 151 11.48 -5.69 -16.94
CA ASN A 151 10.31 -4.82 -16.97
C ASN A 151 9.52 -4.75 -15.63
N GLU A 152 10.19 -4.91 -14.49
CA GLU A 152 9.53 -5.00 -13.17
C GLU A 152 9.00 -3.64 -12.70
N GLN A 153 7.78 -3.62 -12.19
CA GLN A 153 7.18 -2.41 -11.61
C GLN A 153 6.18 -2.78 -10.51
N GLY A 154 5.86 -1.82 -9.63
CA GLY A 154 4.98 -2.07 -8.50
C GLY A 154 5.07 -1.01 -7.41
N LYS A 155 4.41 -1.29 -6.29
CA LYS A 155 4.39 -0.44 -5.09
C LYS A 155 5.06 -1.21 -3.95
N VAL A 156 5.97 -0.56 -3.23
CA VAL A 156 6.56 -1.07 -1.99
C VAL A 156 6.02 -0.25 -0.82
N GLY A 157 5.32 -0.88 0.11
CA GLY A 157 5.01 -0.30 1.42
C GLY A 157 6.19 -0.55 2.37
N VAL A 158 6.65 0.49 3.07
CA VAL A 158 7.80 0.40 3.99
C VAL A 158 7.53 1.08 5.33
N ASP A 159 8.00 0.43 6.39
CA ASP A 159 8.03 0.97 7.75
C ASP A 159 9.47 1.28 8.14
N LEU A 160 9.77 2.55 8.37
CA LEU A 160 11.08 3.02 8.82
C LEU A 160 11.09 3.12 10.35
N GLN A 161 12.06 2.50 11.00
CA GLN A 161 12.35 2.71 12.42
C GLN A 161 13.33 3.87 12.54
N ILE A 162 12.90 4.94 13.23
CA ILE A 162 13.62 6.19 13.41
C ILE A 162 14.06 6.27 14.86
N ALA A 163 15.36 6.46 15.10
CA ALA A 163 15.88 6.67 16.44
C ALA A 163 15.59 8.09 16.95
N ALA A 164 15.73 8.31 18.26
CA ALA A 164 15.65 9.63 18.91
C ALA A 164 16.67 10.67 18.36
N THR A 165 17.63 10.24 17.52
CA THR A 165 18.56 11.09 16.76
C THR A 165 18.03 11.57 15.40
N GLY A 166 16.82 11.17 14.99
CA GLY A 166 16.25 11.46 13.68
C GLY A 166 16.80 10.61 12.51
N SER A 167 17.66 9.64 12.82
CA SER A 167 18.25 8.71 11.83
C SER A 167 17.43 7.43 11.69
N VAL A 168 17.30 6.92 10.46
CA VAL A 168 16.64 5.64 10.17
C VAL A 168 17.58 4.49 10.52
N VAL A 169 17.25 3.72 11.56
CA VAL A 169 18.06 2.58 12.03
C VAL A 169 17.69 1.27 11.33
N ALA A 170 16.39 1.05 11.06
CA ALA A 170 15.89 -0.11 10.33
C ALA A 170 14.81 0.27 9.30
N CYS A 171 14.63 -0.58 8.30
CA CYS A 171 13.58 -0.50 7.30
C CYS A 171 12.97 -1.90 7.14
N ARG A 172 11.65 -2.00 7.25
CA ARG A 172 10.87 -3.22 7.05
C ARG A 172 9.96 -3.01 5.84
N ILE A 173 9.85 -4.03 4.99
CA ILE A 173 8.82 -4.08 3.95
C ILE A 173 7.49 -4.44 4.62
N SER A 174 6.49 -3.57 4.52
CA SER A 174 5.13 -3.81 5.01
C SER A 174 4.22 -4.37 3.91
N GLU A 175 4.54 -4.05 2.65
CA GLU A 175 3.85 -4.52 1.45
C GLU A 175 4.90 -4.67 0.34
N SER A 176 5.10 -5.90 -0.15
CA SER A 176 6.07 -6.18 -1.21
C SER A 176 5.53 -5.75 -2.57
N SER A 177 6.41 -5.30 -3.46
CA SER A 177 6.08 -5.06 -4.87
C SER A 177 5.97 -6.35 -5.71
N GLY A 178 6.15 -7.53 -5.10
CA GLY A 178 6.32 -8.81 -5.78
C GLY A 178 7.73 -9.05 -6.35
N HIS A 179 8.62 -8.05 -6.26
CA HIS A 179 9.94 -8.08 -6.87
C HIS A 179 11.02 -7.67 -5.84
N GLU A 180 11.80 -8.65 -5.37
CA GLU A 180 12.81 -8.41 -4.32
C GLU A 180 13.81 -7.30 -4.69
N SER A 181 14.16 -7.17 -5.97
CA SER A 181 15.00 -6.09 -6.51
C SER A 181 14.52 -4.69 -6.09
N LEU A 182 13.22 -4.47 -6.23
CA LEU A 182 12.54 -3.18 -6.01
C LEU A 182 12.36 -2.91 -4.51
N ASP A 183 12.04 -3.96 -3.74
CA ASP A 183 11.87 -3.89 -2.29
C ASP A 183 13.20 -3.57 -1.59
N GLN A 184 14.27 -4.29 -1.93
CA GLN A 184 15.62 -4.03 -1.40
C GLN A 184 16.12 -2.63 -1.77
N ALA A 185 15.85 -2.18 -3.01
CA ALA A 185 16.24 -0.84 -3.47
C ALA A 185 15.55 0.27 -2.67
N ALA A 186 14.24 0.13 -2.40
CA ALA A 186 13.48 1.09 -1.61
C ALA A 186 14.07 1.24 -0.19
N CYS A 187 14.34 0.13 0.51
CA CYS A 187 14.96 0.19 1.84
C CYS A 187 16.42 0.70 1.80
N ARG A 188 17.20 0.41 0.76
CA ARG A 188 18.57 0.92 0.59
C ARG A 188 18.60 2.44 0.39
N ALA A 189 17.74 2.96 -0.48
CA ALA A 189 17.61 4.40 -0.75
C ALA A 189 17.14 5.16 0.49
N LEU A 190 16.13 4.64 1.20
CA LEU A 190 15.60 5.29 2.40
C LEU A 190 16.56 5.24 3.59
N ARG A 191 17.19 4.10 3.90
CA ARG A 191 18.18 4.03 5.01
C ARG A 191 19.38 4.95 4.77
N SER A 192 19.80 5.14 3.52
CA SER A 192 20.91 6.03 3.19
C SER A 192 20.52 7.52 3.20
N ARG A 193 19.41 7.91 2.57
CA ARG A 193 19.04 9.33 2.34
C ARG A 193 17.98 9.91 3.27
N ALA A 194 17.09 9.11 3.86
CA ALA A 194 15.99 9.64 4.67
C ALA A 194 16.48 10.17 6.03
N ARG A 195 16.00 11.35 6.42
CA ARG A 195 16.34 12.05 7.67
C ARG A 195 15.09 12.69 8.24
N PHE A 196 14.98 12.70 9.57
CA PHE A 196 13.81 13.20 10.28
C PHE A 196 14.25 14.11 11.42
N ALA A 197 13.41 15.08 11.79
CA ALA A 197 13.37 15.52 13.17
C ALA A 197 12.76 14.37 14.00
N PRO A 198 13.36 13.98 15.14
CA PRO A 198 12.85 12.88 15.94
C PRO A 198 11.45 13.20 16.47
N ALA A 199 10.66 12.14 16.68
CA ALA A 199 9.41 12.25 17.44
C ALA A 199 9.70 12.75 18.86
N ARG A 200 8.71 13.37 19.50
CA ARG A 200 8.83 13.89 20.88
C ARG A 200 7.68 13.43 21.76
N ASP A 201 7.98 13.13 23.01
CA ASP A 201 6.96 12.91 24.05
C ASP A 201 6.30 14.24 24.49
N ALA A 202 5.33 14.17 25.40
CA ALA A 202 4.64 15.33 25.94
C ALA A 202 5.54 16.26 26.80
N ASN A 203 6.77 15.86 27.11
CA ASN A 203 7.79 16.66 27.78
C ASN A 203 8.78 17.29 26.77
N GLY A 204 8.59 17.05 25.46
CA GLY A 204 9.50 17.48 24.40
C GLY A 204 10.74 16.57 24.23
N THR A 205 10.84 15.46 24.96
CA THR A 205 11.97 14.52 24.92
C THR A 205 12.01 13.79 23.58
N PRO A 206 13.14 13.77 22.84
CA PRO A 206 13.28 12.97 21.63
C PRO A 206 13.12 11.47 21.89
N ILE A 207 12.20 10.81 21.18
CA ILE A 207 11.91 9.38 21.28
C ILE A 207 12.08 8.67 19.93
N ALA A 208 12.24 7.34 19.98
CA ALA A 208 12.19 6.51 18.79
C ALA A 208 10.75 6.35 18.27
N ALA A 209 10.57 6.25 16.95
CA ALA A 209 9.26 6.15 16.32
C ALA A 209 9.29 5.33 15.03
N THR A 210 8.11 4.85 14.60
CA THR A 210 7.91 4.26 13.27
C THR A 210 7.33 5.30 12.32
N TRP A 211 7.74 5.30 11.05
CA TRP A 211 7.13 6.10 9.99
C TRP A 211 6.88 5.24 8.74
N HIS A 212 5.66 5.30 8.21
CA HIS A 212 5.22 4.49 7.08
C HIS A 212 5.23 5.30 5.77
N ARG A 213 5.61 4.67 4.65
CA ARG A 213 5.55 5.26 3.31
C ARG A 213 5.27 4.21 2.23
N ASN A 214 4.56 4.62 1.18
CA ASN A 214 4.53 3.91 -0.11
C ASN A 214 5.55 4.48 -1.10
N VAL A 215 6.30 3.60 -1.74
CA VAL A 215 7.22 3.85 -2.86
C VAL A 215 6.59 3.26 -4.12
N VAL A 216 6.54 4.01 -5.21
CA VAL A 216 5.96 3.54 -6.49
C VAL A 216 7.05 3.50 -7.54
N TRP A 217 7.36 2.29 -8.01
CA TRP A 217 8.27 2.06 -9.12
C TRP A 217 7.49 1.95 -10.42
N ARG A 218 7.96 2.67 -11.44
CA ARG A 218 7.52 2.59 -12.84
C ARG A 218 8.78 2.50 -13.69
N LEU A 219 8.66 1.93 -14.89
CA LEU A 219 9.77 1.92 -15.84
C LEU A 219 10.22 3.35 -16.16
N PRO A 220 11.53 3.66 -16.09
CA PRO A 220 12.07 4.91 -16.62
C PRO A 220 11.80 5.03 -18.12
N SER A 221 11.42 6.23 -18.56
CA SER A 221 11.16 6.63 -19.94
C SER A 221 12.33 7.38 -20.55
#